data_AF-S4P5T6-F1
#
_entry.id   AF-S4P5T6-F1
#
_cell.length_a   1.000
_cell.length_b   1.000
_cell.length_c   1.000
_cell.angle_alpha   90.00
_cell.angle_beta   90.00
_cell.angle_gamma   90.00
#
_symmetry.space_group_name_H-M   'P 1'
#
loop_
_entity.id
_entity.type
_entity.pdbx_description
1 polymer ?
#
loop_
_entity_poly.entity_id
_entity_poly.type
_entity_poly.pdbx_seq_one_letter_code
_entity_poly.pdbx_strand_id
1 'polypeptide(L)'
;MVCIVELGGTIGDIEGMSFVEAFRQFQFRVKRENFCCAHVSLVPMPKSTGEPKTKPTQSSVRELRGLGLSPDLILCRSEKPINHNVKEKISNFCHVGPEQVICVHDLTSVYHVPLLMENQGVVQYLNDRLQLNISMPRPGRFMQKWRNLAKRVDNLRREVNIALVGKYTKLEDSYASVTKALQHACIAAGCKLILTYIEAVNLEKQTKIDDPVAYHKAWQDLCKSDGIIVPGGFGQRGIEGKIEACQWCRETQKPMLGICLGLQAAVIEFARNVLGLKGANSTEVNPDCDDKLVIDMPEHHPGNLGGTMRLGKRKT
;
A
#
# COMPACT_ATOMS: atom_id res chain seq x y z
N MET A 1 -2.84 -6.80 -27.64
CA MET A 1 -2.11 -6.45 -26.40
C MET A 1 -2.81 -5.25 -25.79
N VAL A 2 -3.11 -5.27 -24.49
CA VAL A 2 -3.77 -4.14 -23.80
C VAL A 2 -2.74 -3.48 -22.89
N CYS A 3 -2.68 -2.14 -22.90
CA CYS A 3 -1.87 -1.35 -21.98
C CYS A 3 -2.80 -0.64 -21.00
N ILE A 4 -2.54 -0.78 -19.70
CA ILE A 4 -3.24 -0.03 -18.66
C ILE A 4 -2.37 1.18 -18.32
N VAL A 5 -2.92 2.38 -18.47
CA VAL A 5 -2.24 3.62 -18.13
C VAL A 5 -3.00 4.28 -16.99
N GLU A 6 -2.30 4.53 -15.89
CA GLU A 6 -2.82 5.26 -14.74
C GLU A 6 -2.28 6.69 -14.77
N LEU A 7 -3.18 7.67 -14.73
CA LEU A 7 -2.81 9.06 -14.48
C LEU A 7 -2.97 9.32 -12.98
N GLY A 8 -1.85 9.42 -12.27
CA GLY A 8 -1.82 9.79 -10.86
C GLY A 8 -2.25 11.25 -10.64
N GLY A 9 -2.52 11.61 -9.39
CA GLY A 9 -3.03 12.95 -9.04
C GLY A 9 -4.54 13.05 -9.20
N THR A 10 -5.03 14.27 -9.45
CA THR A 10 -6.46 14.54 -9.61
C THR A 10 -6.75 15.17 -10.97
N ILE A 11 -8.00 15.13 -11.43
CA ILE A 11 -8.40 15.89 -12.61
C ILE A 11 -8.63 17.35 -12.19
N GLY A 12 -8.06 18.29 -12.93
CA GLY A 12 -8.23 19.74 -12.70
C GLY A 12 -7.03 20.43 -12.06
N ASP A 13 -6.03 19.66 -11.64
CA ASP A 13 -4.76 20.21 -11.16
C ASP A 13 -3.86 20.67 -12.32
N ILE A 14 -2.94 21.59 -12.01
CA ILE A 14 -2.06 22.20 -13.02
C ILE A 14 -1.05 21.16 -13.52
N GLU A 15 -0.60 20.27 -12.63
CA GLU A 15 0.32 19.19 -12.94
C GLU A 15 -0.26 18.20 -13.96
N GLY A 16 -1.56 17.89 -13.89
CA GLY A 16 -2.26 16.96 -14.76
C GLY A 16 -2.57 17.48 -16.16
N MET A 17 -2.62 18.81 -16.37
CA MET A 17 -3.10 19.42 -17.63
C MET A 17 -2.34 18.92 -18.86
N SER A 18 -1.02 18.84 -18.76
CA SER A 18 -0.16 18.40 -19.88
C SER A 18 -0.41 16.94 -20.28
N PHE A 19 -0.67 16.07 -19.30
CA PHE A 19 -0.98 14.67 -19.53
C PHE A 19 -2.35 14.48 -20.15
N VAL A 20 -3.37 15.20 -19.66
CA VAL A 20 -4.72 15.10 -20.20
C VAL A 20 -4.76 15.57 -21.66
N GLU A 21 -4.07 16.67 -22.00
CA GLU A 21 -3.95 17.11 -23.40
C GLU A 21 -3.21 16.08 -24.26
N ALA A 22 -2.15 15.45 -23.73
CA ALA A 22 -1.45 14.38 -24.45
C ALA A 22 -2.36 13.18 -24.74
N PHE A 23 -3.18 12.73 -23.77
CA PHE A 23 -4.15 11.67 -23.99
C PHE A 23 -5.27 12.08 -24.95
N ARG A 24 -5.73 13.34 -24.87
CA ARG A 24 -6.72 13.89 -25.78
C ARG A 24 -6.24 13.83 -27.23
N GLN A 25 -5.00 14.18 -27.50
CA GLN A 25 -4.40 14.07 -28.84
C GLN A 25 -4.20 12.62 -29.25
N PHE A 26 -3.75 11.77 -28.31
CA PHE A 26 -3.52 10.35 -28.55
C PHE A 26 -4.78 9.63 -29.02
N GLN A 27 -5.95 9.91 -28.42
CA GLN A 27 -7.22 9.26 -28.77
C GLN A 27 -7.62 9.46 -30.25
N PHE A 28 -7.18 10.55 -30.89
CA PHE A 28 -7.46 10.83 -32.31
C PHE A 28 -6.45 10.20 -33.26
N ARG A 29 -5.23 9.93 -32.78
CA ARG A 29 -4.18 9.24 -33.56
C ARG A 29 -4.45 7.74 -33.64
N VAL A 30 -5.10 7.19 -32.62
CA VAL A 30 -5.56 5.81 -32.60
C VAL A 30 -7.03 5.76 -33.01
N LYS A 31 -7.50 4.59 -33.46
CA LYS A 31 -8.93 4.39 -33.69
C LYS A 31 -9.70 4.35 -32.36
N ARG A 32 -11.00 4.64 -32.40
CA ARG A 32 -11.86 4.70 -31.21
C ARG A 32 -11.79 3.41 -30.39
N GLU A 33 -11.84 2.26 -31.04
CA GLU A 33 -11.75 0.92 -30.45
C GLU A 33 -10.39 0.60 -29.80
N ASN A 34 -9.38 1.45 -29.96
CA ASN A 34 -8.04 1.26 -29.38
C ASN A 34 -7.77 2.17 -28.15
N PHE A 35 -8.78 2.92 -27.71
CA PHE A 35 -8.70 3.79 -26.53
C PHE A 35 -9.95 3.65 -25.67
N CYS A 36 -9.79 3.47 -24.36
CA CYS A 36 -10.88 3.43 -23.39
C CYS A 36 -10.53 4.29 -22.18
N CYS A 37 -11.44 5.19 -21.80
CA CYS A 37 -11.28 6.06 -20.64
C CYS A 37 -12.11 5.55 -19.46
N ALA A 38 -11.45 5.14 -18.37
CA ALA A 38 -12.11 4.76 -17.13
C ALA A 38 -11.91 5.87 -16.09
N HIS A 39 -12.97 6.59 -15.73
CA HIS A 39 -12.93 7.70 -14.79
C HIS A 39 -13.31 7.23 -13.38
N VAL A 40 -12.39 7.33 -12.43
CA VAL A 40 -12.63 6.99 -11.03
C VAL A 40 -13.06 8.23 -10.26
N SER A 41 -14.19 8.15 -9.56
CA SER A 41 -14.76 9.28 -8.81
C SER A 41 -15.26 8.85 -7.44
N LEU A 42 -15.20 9.76 -6.47
CA LEU A 42 -15.74 9.56 -5.12
C LEU A 42 -17.20 10.02 -5.06
N VAL A 43 -18.08 9.13 -4.58
CA VAL A 43 -19.47 9.44 -4.22
C VAL A 43 -19.56 9.48 -2.69
N PRO A 44 -19.38 10.65 -2.07
CA PRO A 44 -19.42 10.76 -0.61
C PRO A 44 -20.85 10.58 -0.09
N MET A 45 -20.94 10.05 1.13
CA MET A 45 -22.19 9.89 1.87
C MET A 45 -22.03 10.52 3.26
N PRO A 46 -22.35 11.82 3.42
CA PRO A 46 -22.17 12.50 4.69
C PRO A 46 -22.98 11.84 5.80
N LYS A 47 -22.34 11.51 6.93
CA LYS A 47 -22.97 10.84 8.09
C LYS A 47 -24.21 11.57 8.62
N SER A 48 -24.26 12.89 8.49
CA SER A 48 -25.39 13.72 8.91
C SER A 48 -26.65 13.54 8.07
N THR A 49 -26.53 13.12 6.81
CA THR A 49 -27.66 12.99 5.88
C THR A 49 -27.95 11.55 5.48
N GLY A 50 -26.94 10.67 5.49
CA GLY A 50 -27.08 9.28 5.06
C GLY A 50 -27.31 9.09 3.56
N GLU A 51 -27.35 10.18 2.77
CA GLU A 51 -27.63 10.12 1.34
C GLU A 51 -26.35 10.24 0.50
N PRO A 52 -26.17 9.39 -0.53
CA PRO A 52 -25.07 9.50 -1.46
C PRO A 52 -25.20 10.78 -2.30
N LYS A 53 -24.13 11.60 -2.32
CA LYS A 53 -24.10 12.86 -3.07
C LYS A 53 -23.30 12.70 -4.35
N THR A 54 -23.98 12.82 -5.49
CA THR A 54 -23.40 12.63 -6.84
C THR A 54 -22.76 13.88 -7.44
N LYS A 55 -22.95 15.05 -6.83
CA LYS A 55 -22.45 16.34 -7.36
C LYS A 55 -20.93 16.36 -7.60
N PRO A 56 -20.07 15.83 -6.70
CA PRO A 56 -18.63 15.77 -6.97
C PRO A 56 -18.28 15.00 -8.24
N THR A 57 -18.92 13.85 -8.46
CA THR A 57 -18.76 13.06 -9.70
C THR A 57 -19.19 13.83 -10.93
N GLN A 58 -20.32 14.55 -10.88
CA GLN A 58 -20.79 15.36 -11.99
C GLN A 58 -19.81 16.48 -12.36
N SER A 59 -19.26 17.17 -11.35
CA SER A 59 -18.26 18.23 -11.59
C SER A 59 -16.97 17.67 -12.18
N SER A 60 -16.49 16.56 -11.63
CA SER A 60 -15.26 15.90 -12.09
C SER A 60 -15.38 15.39 -13.53
N VAL A 61 -16.52 14.81 -13.91
CA VAL A 61 -16.77 14.38 -15.31
C VAL A 61 -16.93 15.58 -16.24
N ARG A 62 -17.54 16.68 -15.79
CA ARG A 62 -17.62 17.91 -16.57
C ARG A 62 -16.23 18.47 -16.88
N GLU A 63 -15.33 18.44 -15.90
CA GLU A 63 -13.96 18.89 -16.05
C GLU A 63 -13.16 18.00 -17.00
N LEU A 64 -13.22 16.67 -16.83
CA LEU A 64 -12.62 15.71 -17.77
C LEU A 64 -13.08 15.95 -19.22
N ARG A 65 -14.38 16.19 -19.42
CA ARG A 65 -14.94 16.54 -20.74
C ARG A 65 -14.52 17.92 -21.24
N GLY A 66 -14.40 18.90 -20.35
CA GLY A 66 -13.86 20.22 -20.68
C GLY A 66 -12.43 20.16 -21.20
N LEU A 67 -11.66 19.18 -20.73
CA LEU A 67 -10.31 18.87 -21.20
C LEU A 67 -10.30 17.90 -22.41
N GLY A 68 -11.48 17.57 -22.97
CA GLY A 68 -11.62 16.83 -24.22
C GLY A 68 -11.54 15.31 -24.14
N LEU A 69 -11.61 14.73 -22.93
CA LEU A 69 -11.78 13.28 -22.73
C LEU A 69 -13.21 12.97 -22.29
N SER A 70 -13.79 11.91 -22.84
CA SER A 70 -15.11 11.43 -22.42
C SER A 70 -14.97 10.06 -21.76
N PRO A 71 -15.55 9.85 -20.56
CA PRO A 71 -15.43 8.57 -19.88
C PRO A 71 -16.26 7.50 -20.59
N ASP A 72 -15.65 6.36 -20.86
CA ASP A 72 -16.32 5.13 -21.30
C ASP A 72 -16.88 4.36 -20.10
N LEU A 73 -16.21 4.42 -18.95
CA LEU A 73 -16.66 3.86 -17.67
C LEU A 73 -16.52 4.90 -16.58
N ILE A 74 -17.49 4.95 -15.67
CA ILE A 74 -17.44 5.77 -14.46
C ILE A 74 -17.43 4.83 -13.25
N LEU A 75 -16.30 4.77 -12.56
CA LEU A 75 -16.13 3.99 -11.34
C LEU A 75 -16.43 4.88 -10.14
N CYS A 76 -17.60 4.69 -9.56
CA CYS A 76 -18.06 5.39 -8.37
C CYS A 76 -17.59 4.66 -7.11
N ARG A 77 -16.54 5.18 -6.47
CA ARG A 77 -16.10 4.74 -5.16
C ARG A 77 -17.04 5.28 -4.08
N SER A 78 -17.51 4.43 -3.17
CA SER A 78 -18.41 4.82 -2.06
C SER A 78 -18.17 3.97 -0.81
N GLU A 79 -18.70 4.38 0.34
CA GLU A 79 -18.63 3.55 1.57
C GLU A 79 -19.60 2.35 1.50
N LYS A 80 -20.79 2.58 0.95
CA LYS A 80 -21.87 1.59 0.82
C LYS A 80 -22.26 1.38 -0.65
N PRO A 81 -22.89 0.24 -1.00
CA PRO A 81 -23.49 0.07 -2.32
C PRO A 81 -24.47 1.21 -2.62
N ILE A 82 -24.34 1.81 -3.81
CA ILE A 82 -25.28 2.83 -4.28
C ILE A 82 -26.49 2.16 -4.95
N ASN A 83 -27.68 2.74 -4.77
CA ASN A 83 -28.90 2.23 -5.38
C ASN A 83 -29.01 2.55 -6.88
N HIS A 84 -29.99 1.94 -7.54
CA HIS A 84 -30.23 2.14 -8.98
C HIS A 84 -30.51 3.61 -9.33
N ASN A 85 -31.32 4.30 -8.53
CA ASN A 85 -31.70 5.70 -8.77
C ASN A 85 -30.47 6.62 -8.80
N VAL A 86 -29.47 6.37 -7.95
CA VAL A 86 -28.21 7.12 -7.95
C VAL A 86 -27.40 6.82 -9.21
N LYS A 87 -27.37 5.56 -9.67
CA LYS A 87 -26.71 5.20 -10.94
C LYS A 87 -27.37 5.87 -12.13
N GLU A 88 -28.70 5.85 -12.23
CA GLU A 88 -29.45 6.55 -13.28
C GLU A 88 -29.17 8.05 -13.27
N LYS A 89 -29.12 8.66 -12.08
CA LYS A 89 -28.77 10.07 -11.94
C LYS A 89 -27.37 10.33 -12.49
N ILE A 90 -26.38 9.54 -12.12
CA ILE A 90 -25.01 9.70 -12.62
C ILE A 90 -24.97 9.51 -14.14
N SER A 91 -25.62 8.47 -14.66
CA SER A 91 -25.77 8.19 -16.09
C SER A 91 -26.33 9.41 -16.85
N ASN A 92 -27.46 9.95 -16.42
CA ASN A 92 -28.11 11.10 -17.05
C ASN A 92 -27.22 12.37 -17.02
N PHE A 93 -26.63 12.71 -15.87
CA PHE A 93 -25.81 13.93 -15.76
C PHE A 93 -24.44 13.79 -16.45
N CYS A 94 -23.87 12.59 -16.48
CA CYS A 94 -22.56 12.32 -17.06
C CYS A 94 -22.63 11.91 -18.54
N HIS A 95 -23.84 11.68 -19.07
CA HIS A 95 -24.09 11.27 -20.45
C HIS A 95 -23.43 9.95 -20.83
N VAL A 96 -23.57 8.96 -19.96
CA VAL A 96 -23.13 7.56 -20.17
C VAL A 96 -24.31 6.62 -19.89
N GLY A 97 -24.33 5.44 -20.48
CA GLY A 97 -25.28 4.37 -20.19
C GLY A 97 -25.24 3.94 -18.71
N PRO A 98 -26.38 3.52 -18.12
CA PRO A 98 -26.43 3.05 -16.72
C PRO A 98 -25.46 1.90 -16.41
N GLU A 99 -25.23 1.02 -17.38
CA GLU A 99 -24.29 -0.12 -17.30
C GLU A 99 -22.82 0.31 -17.23
N GLN A 100 -22.50 1.53 -17.67
CA GLN A 100 -21.16 2.12 -17.59
C GLN A 100 -20.85 2.71 -16.21
N VAL A 101 -21.87 2.81 -15.33
CA VAL A 101 -21.73 3.33 -13.96
C VAL A 101 -21.48 2.17 -12.98
N ILE A 102 -20.21 1.98 -12.63
CA ILE A 102 -19.74 0.88 -11.79
C ILE A 102 -19.62 1.36 -10.34
N CYS A 103 -20.30 0.69 -9.42
CA CYS A 103 -20.21 1.01 -8.00
C CYS A 103 -19.12 0.16 -7.33
N VAL A 104 -18.12 0.80 -6.75
CA VAL A 104 -17.07 0.14 -5.98
C VAL A 104 -17.19 0.62 -4.54
N HIS A 105 -17.93 -0.11 -3.72
CA HIS A 105 -18.08 0.23 -2.30
C HIS A 105 -16.87 -0.26 -1.49
N ASP A 106 -16.75 0.14 -0.22
CA ASP A 106 -15.71 -0.38 0.66
C ASP A 106 -15.93 -1.89 0.88
N LEU A 107 -14.93 -2.68 0.49
CA LEU A 107 -14.94 -4.14 0.58
C LEU A 107 -14.09 -4.62 1.76
N THR A 108 -14.35 -5.85 2.22
CA THR A 108 -13.56 -6.47 3.30
C THR A 108 -12.09 -6.68 2.92
N SER A 109 -11.81 -6.82 1.62
CA SER A 109 -10.47 -7.00 1.10
C SER A 109 -10.36 -6.56 -0.36
N VAL A 110 -9.16 -6.16 -0.77
CA VAL A 110 -8.83 -5.79 -2.15
C VAL A 110 -9.06 -6.94 -3.14
N TYR A 111 -9.03 -8.20 -2.67
CA TYR A 111 -9.26 -9.38 -3.52
C TYR A 111 -10.71 -9.53 -3.99
N HIS A 112 -11.65 -8.80 -3.39
CA HIS A 112 -13.04 -8.76 -3.83
C HIS A 112 -13.28 -7.78 -4.99
N VAL A 113 -12.39 -6.79 -5.21
CA VAL A 113 -12.57 -5.77 -6.26
C VAL A 113 -12.72 -6.40 -7.65
N PRO A 114 -11.86 -7.35 -8.07
CA PRO A 114 -12.01 -7.96 -9.39
C PRO A 114 -13.30 -8.76 -9.55
N LEU A 115 -13.78 -9.40 -8.48
CA LEU A 115 -15.04 -10.17 -8.48
C LEU A 115 -16.25 -9.23 -8.56
N LEU A 116 -16.20 -8.09 -7.88
CA LEU A 116 -17.22 -7.06 -7.95
C LEU A 116 -17.33 -6.46 -9.36
N MET A 117 -16.20 -6.16 -9.99
CA MET A 117 -16.15 -5.67 -11.37
C MET A 117 -16.66 -6.71 -12.37
N GLU A 118 -16.33 -7.99 -12.15
CA GLU A 118 -16.84 -9.10 -12.96
C GLU A 118 -18.38 -9.17 -12.90
N ASN A 119 -18.94 -9.08 -11.69
CA ASN A 119 -20.40 -9.15 -11.46
C ASN A 119 -21.15 -7.95 -12.05
N GLN A 120 -20.49 -6.80 -12.20
CA GLN A 120 -21.07 -5.60 -12.81
C GLN A 120 -20.88 -5.52 -14.33
N GLY A 121 -20.40 -6.58 -14.98
CA GLY A 121 -20.36 -6.66 -16.45
C GLY A 121 -19.21 -5.89 -17.11
N VAL A 122 -18.23 -5.39 -16.34
CA VAL A 122 -17.10 -4.58 -16.87
C VAL A 122 -16.33 -5.32 -17.97
N VAL A 123 -16.15 -6.64 -17.82
CA VAL A 123 -15.42 -7.46 -18.80
C VAL A 123 -16.17 -7.51 -20.14
N GLN A 124 -17.50 -7.64 -20.11
CA GLN A 124 -18.31 -7.66 -21.34
C GLN A 124 -18.20 -6.30 -22.03
N TYR A 125 -18.39 -5.22 -21.27
CA TYR A 125 -18.29 -3.86 -21.77
C TYR A 125 -16.94 -3.60 -22.46
N LEU A 126 -15.82 -3.96 -21.80
CA LEU A 126 -14.48 -3.76 -22.38
C LEU A 126 -14.25 -4.62 -23.62
N ASN A 127 -14.76 -5.85 -23.66
CA ASN A 127 -14.63 -6.71 -24.84
C ASN A 127 -15.32 -6.09 -26.07
N ASP A 128 -16.51 -5.54 -25.88
CA ASP A 128 -17.29 -4.91 -26.95
C ASP A 128 -16.70 -3.56 -27.34
N ARG A 129 -16.31 -2.75 -26.35
CA ARG A 129 -15.77 -1.40 -26.55
C ARG A 129 -14.40 -1.39 -27.24
N LEU A 130 -13.57 -2.40 -26.97
CA LEU A 130 -12.20 -2.52 -27.48
C LEU A 130 -12.02 -3.64 -28.51
N GLN A 131 -13.10 -4.36 -28.89
CA GLN A 131 -13.09 -5.45 -29.86
C GLN A 131 -12.01 -6.51 -29.57
N LEU A 132 -11.92 -6.95 -28.30
CA LEU A 132 -10.82 -7.80 -27.83
C LEU A 132 -10.95 -9.29 -28.21
N ASN A 133 -12.05 -9.69 -28.85
CA ASN A 133 -12.33 -11.07 -29.29
C ASN A 133 -12.24 -12.10 -28.14
N ILE A 134 -12.64 -11.72 -26.93
CA ILE A 134 -12.73 -12.63 -25.78
C ILE A 134 -13.97 -13.50 -25.95
N SER A 135 -13.80 -14.83 -25.86
CA SER A 135 -14.90 -15.79 -25.97
C SER A 135 -15.90 -15.66 -24.81
N MET A 136 -17.19 -15.65 -25.14
CA MET A 136 -18.32 -15.60 -24.21
C MET A 136 -19.29 -16.77 -24.49
N PRO A 137 -19.88 -17.43 -23.47
CA PRO A 137 -19.71 -17.17 -22.04
C PRO A 137 -18.32 -17.59 -21.54
N ARG A 138 -17.86 -16.94 -20.47
CA ARG A 138 -16.54 -17.21 -19.90
C ARG A 138 -16.51 -18.63 -19.32
N PRO A 139 -15.36 -19.33 -19.34
CA PRO A 139 -15.23 -20.65 -18.72
C PRO A 139 -15.64 -20.61 -17.25
N GLY A 140 -16.25 -21.68 -16.73
CA GLY A 140 -16.69 -21.73 -15.33
C GLY A 140 -15.58 -21.56 -14.29
N ARG A 141 -14.31 -21.72 -14.70
CA ARG A 141 -13.11 -21.49 -13.88
C ARG A 141 -12.56 -20.06 -13.96
N PHE A 142 -13.19 -19.18 -14.73
CA PHE A 142 -12.80 -17.77 -14.81
C PHE A 142 -12.86 -17.14 -13.41
N MET A 143 -11.83 -16.38 -13.04
CA MET A 143 -11.66 -15.79 -11.71
C MET A 143 -11.60 -16.77 -10.52
N GLN A 144 -11.47 -18.09 -10.72
CA GLN A 144 -11.44 -19.06 -9.62
C GLN A 144 -10.33 -18.79 -8.59
N LYS A 145 -9.15 -18.34 -9.04
CA LYS A 145 -8.04 -17.96 -8.14
C LYS A 145 -8.43 -16.82 -7.21
N TRP A 146 -9.12 -15.79 -7.73
CA TRP A 146 -9.61 -14.66 -6.96
C TRP A 146 -10.72 -15.06 -5.99
N ARG A 147 -11.69 -15.89 -6.44
CA ARG A 147 -12.76 -16.42 -5.59
C ARG A 147 -12.19 -17.23 -4.41
N ASN A 148 -11.22 -18.09 -4.67
CA ASN A 148 -10.56 -18.88 -3.63
C ASN A 148 -9.80 -18.00 -2.63
N LEU A 149 -9.07 -17.00 -3.13
CA LEU A 149 -8.30 -16.08 -2.29
C LEU A 149 -9.22 -15.22 -1.42
N ALA A 150 -10.24 -14.59 -2.00
CA ALA A 150 -11.22 -13.79 -1.28
C ALA A 150 -11.92 -14.61 -0.19
N LYS A 151 -12.41 -15.81 -0.53
CA LYS A 151 -13.00 -16.74 0.44
C LYS A 151 -12.01 -17.11 1.54
N ARG A 152 -10.72 -17.30 1.23
CA ARG A 152 -9.71 -17.62 2.24
C ARG A 152 -9.55 -16.48 3.23
N VAL A 153 -9.44 -15.25 2.75
CA VAL A 153 -9.28 -14.06 3.59
C VAL A 153 -10.47 -13.86 4.53
N ASP A 154 -11.70 -14.00 4.03
CA ASP A 154 -12.90 -13.81 4.84
C ASP A 154 -13.09 -14.88 5.94
N ASN A 155 -12.40 -16.02 5.84
CA ASN A 155 -12.56 -17.17 6.74
C ASN A 155 -11.35 -17.41 7.68
N LEU A 156 -10.42 -16.46 7.79
CA LEU A 156 -9.28 -16.57 8.70
C LEU A 156 -9.72 -16.36 10.16
N ARG A 157 -9.54 -17.39 10.99
CA ARG A 157 -9.97 -17.37 12.41
C ARG A 157 -8.83 -17.31 13.42
N ARG A 158 -7.70 -17.95 13.11
CA ARG A 158 -6.52 -17.93 13.99
C ARG A 158 -5.81 -16.60 13.83
N GLU A 159 -5.65 -15.86 14.91
CA GLU A 159 -4.95 -14.57 14.90
C GLU A 159 -3.46 -14.77 15.19
N VAL A 160 -2.62 -13.92 14.62
CA VAL A 160 -1.20 -13.82 14.93
C VAL A 160 -0.84 -12.35 15.15
N ASN A 161 -0.24 -12.05 16.31
CA ASN A 161 0.08 -10.70 16.70
C ASN A 161 1.52 -10.39 16.32
N ILE A 162 1.72 -9.47 15.38
CA ILE A 162 3.05 -9.04 14.95
C ILE A 162 3.24 -7.58 15.34
N ALA A 163 4.36 -7.27 16.00
CA ALA A 163 4.77 -5.91 16.27
C ALA A 163 5.73 -5.41 15.18
N LEU A 164 5.46 -4.23 14.62
CA LEU A 164 6.36 -3.55 13.68
C LEU A 164 6.97 -2.34 14.39
N VAL A 165 8.28 -2.37 14.61
CA VAL A 165 9.03 -1.32 15.33
C VAL A 165 9.63 -0.33 14.34
N GLY A 166 8.88 0.73 14.05
CA GLY A 166 9.15 1.69 12.97
C GLY A 166 9.53 3.08 13.45
N LYS A 167 9.99 3.93 12.51
CA LYS A 167 10.26 5.36 12.74
C LYS A 167 8.99 6.21 12.62
N TYR A 168 8.02 5.78 11.82
CA TYR A 168 6.79 6.54 11.51
C TYR A 168 5.56 5.64 11.68
N THR A 169 4.93 5.65 12.85
CA THR A 169 3.74 4.82 13.10
C THR A 169 2.42 5.48 12.75
N LYS A 170 2.39 6.82 12.66
CA LYS A 170 1.18 7.57 12.27
C LYS A 170 0.89 7.54 10.77
N LEU A 171 1.90 7.23 9.95
CA LEU A 171 1.80 7.12 8.49
C LEU A 171 1.94 5.65 8.11
N GLU A 172 0.85 4.89 8.23
CA GLU A 172 0.80 3.46 7.89
C GLU A 172 1.32 3.19 6.47
N ASP A 173 1.12 4.15 5.55
CA ASP A 173 1.59 4.08 4.17
C ASP A 173 3.11 3.89 4.05
N SER A 174 3.90 4.38 5.00
CA SER A 174 5.36 4.21 5.02
C SER A 174 5.78 2.74 5.08
N TYR A 175 4.88 1.87 5.55
CA TYR A 175 5.11 0.43 5.69
C TYR A 175 4.14 -0.41 4.86
N ALA A 176 3.41 0.21 3.91
CA ALA A 176 2.40 -0.48 3.12
C ALA A 176 2.91 -1.78 2.46
N SER A 177 4.12 -1.74 1.88
CA SER A 177 4.73 -2.92 1.25
C SER A 177 5.01 -4.05 2.24
N VAL A 178 5.53 -3.73 3.43
CA VAL A 178 5.77 -4.70 4.51
C VAL A 178 4.46 -5.27 5.02
N THR A 179 3.48 -4.42 5.30
CA THR A 179 2.14 -4.83 5.75
C THR A 179 1.46 -5.76 4.73
N LYS A 180 1.55 -5.46 3.43
CA LYS A 180 1.02 -6.34 2.37
C LYS A 180 1.76 -7.67 2.27
N ALA A 181 3.09 -7.67 2.36
CA ALA A 181 3.88 -8.91 2.35
C ALA A 181 3.49 -9.83 3.53
N LEU A 182 3.32 -9.26 4.72
CA LEU A 182 2.87 -10.00 5.90
C LEU A 182 1.45 -10.52 5.75
N GLN A 183 0.53 -9.69 5.24
CA GLN A 183 -0.84 -10.13 4.94
C GLN A 183 -0.82 -11.34 4.00
N HIS A 184 -0.03 -11.31 2.91
CA HIS A 184 0.08 -12.42 1.98
C HIS A 184 0.61 -13.70 2.64
N ALA A 185 1.66 -13.58 3.45
CA ALA A 185 2.23 -14.71 4.19
C ALA A 185 1.23 -15.30 5.20
N CYS A 186 0.51 -14.46 5.93
CA CYS A 186 -0.50 -14.88 6.91
C CYS A 186 -1.69 -15.58 6.24
N ILE A 187 -2.17 -15.05 5.10
CA ILE A 187 -3.24 -15.68 4.31
C ILE A 187 -2.80 -17.07 3.83
N ALA A 188 -1.55 -17.22 3.38
CA ALA A 188 -1.00 -18.50 2.98
C ALA A 188 -0.93 -19.50 4.15
N ALA A 189 -0.54 -19.01 5.33
CA ALA A 189 -0.48 -19.77 6.58
C ALA A 189 -1.85 -20.00 7.26
N GLY A 190 -2.94 -19.45 6.71
CA GLY A 190 -4.28 -19.59 7.28
C GLY A 190 -4.50 -18.81 8.59
N CYS A 191 -3.73 -17.74 8.81
CA CYS A 191 -3.84 -16.87 9.98
C CYS A 191 -4.26 -15.44 9.59
N LYS A 192 -4.98 -14.76 10.47
CA LYS A 192 -5.31 -13.34 10.38
C LYS A 192 -4.21 -12.53 11.07
N LEU A 193 -3.60 -11.62 10.30
CA LEU A 193 -2.58 -10.72 10.83
C LEU A 193 -3.22 -9.65 11.72
N ILE A 194 -2.76 -9.55 12.96
CA ILE A 194 -2.98 -8.40 13.84
C ILE A 194 -1.65 -7.66 13.94
N LEU A 195 -1.55 -6.53 13.23
CA LEU A 195 -0.32 -5.75 13.15
C LEU A 195 -0.40 -4.55 14.09
N THR A 196 0.53 -4.48 15.03
CA THR A 196 0.67 -3.33 15.94
C THR A 196 1.90 -2.52 15.55
N TYR A 197 1.70 -1.24 15.27
CA TYR A 197 2.79 -0.31 14.97
C TYR A 197 3.33 0.30 16.26
N ILE A 198 4.63 0.13 16.49
CA ILE A 198 5.34 0.66 17.65
C ILE A 198 6.38 1.66 17.17
N GLU A 199 6.33 2.88 17.73
CA GLU A 199 7.31 3.92 17.39
C GLU A 199 8.59 3.61 18.16
N ALA A 200 9.69 3.46 17.43
CA ALA A 200 10.95 3.04 18.02
C ALA A 200 11.45 4.00 19.11
N VAL A 201 11.20 5.31 18.95
CA VAL A 201 11.54 6.31 19.98
C VAL A 201 10.86 6.00 21.31
N ASN A 202 9.62 5.49 21.30
CA ASN A 202 8.91 5.14 22.52
C ASN A 202 9.52 3.94 23.28
N LEU A 203 10.46 3.21 22.68
CA LEU A 203 11.19 2.14 23.36
C LEU A 203 12.50 2.64 23.99
N GLU A 204 12.88 3.91 23.77
CA GLU A 204 14.12 4.49 24.28
C GLU A 204 14.01 4.87 25.76
N LYS A 205 15.15 4.81 26.46
CA LYS A 205 15.26 5.16 27.89
C LYS A 205 14.87 6.60 28.17
N GLN A 206 15.11 7.51 27.22
CA GLN A 206 14.75 8.91 27.34
C GLN A 206 13.22 9.10 27.41
N THR A 207 12.46 8.38 26.58
CA THR A 207 10.99 8.45 26.61
C THR A 207 10.40 7.90 27.89
N LYS A 208 11.07 6.97 28.57
CA LYS A 208 10.66 6.54 29.93
C LYS A 208 10.60 7.71 30.93
N ILE A 209 11.45 8.73 30.74
CA ILE A 209 11.51 9.92 31.59
C ILE A 209 10.52 10.97 31.08
N ASP A 210 10.55 11.25 29.78
CA ASP A 210 9.81 12.36 29.17
C ASP A 210 8.31 12.07 29.00
N ASP A 211 7.96 10.83 28.63
CA ASP A 211 6.59 10.35 28.46
C ASP A 211 6.46 8.86 28.87
N PRO A 212 6.36 8.58 30.19
CA PRO A 212 6.23 7.23 30.70
C PRO A 212 5.01 6.47 30.14
N VAL A 213 3.94 7.18 29.79
CA VAL A 213 2.71 6.58 29.27
C VAL A 213 2.96 5.98 27.90
N ALA A 214 3.57 6.75 26.99
CA ALA A 214 3.96 6.25 25.67
C ALA A 214 4.96 5.09 25.76
N TYR A 215 5.94 5.20 26.66
CA TYR A 215 6.96 4.17 26.88
C TYR A 215 6.34 2.83 27.32
N HIS A 216 5.58 2.85 28.40
CA HIS A 216 5.00 1.61 28.94
C HIS A 216 3.97 0.98 28.00
N LYS A 217 3.22 1.78 27.25
CA LYS A 217 2.32 1.27 26.21
C LYS A 217 3.07 0.56 25.09
N ALA A 218 4.14 1.18 24.56
CA ALA A 218 4.97 0.59 23.51
C ALA A 218 5.57 -0.76 23.94
N TRP A 219 6.13 -0.83 25.14
CA TRP A 219 6.66 -2.08 25.70
C TRP A 219 5.58 -3.13 25.95
N GLN A 220 4.39 -2.71 26.42
CA GLN A 220 3.27 -3.65 26.61
C GLN A 220 2.84 -4.29 25.29
N ASP A 221 2.75 -3.50 24.23
CA ASP A 221 2.37 -3.97 22.89
C ASP A 221 3.45 -4.88 22.30
N LEU A 222 4.73 -4.55 22.50
CA LEU A 222 5.86 -5.39 22.10
C LEU A 222 5.81 -6.76 22.81
N CYS A 223 5.63 -6.76 24.13
CA CYS A 223 5.61 -7.97 24.94
C CYS A 223 4.46 -8.93 24.59
N LYS A 224 3.30 -8.38 24.20
CA LYS A 224 2.13 -9.17 23.77
C LYS A 224 2.29 -9.80 22.39
N SER A 225 3.23 -9.34 21.58
CA SER A 225 3.40 -9.84 20.21
C SER A 225 3.99 -11.25 20.16
N ASP A 226 3.58 -12.01 19.15
CA ASP A 226 4.09 -13.35 18.84
C ASP A 226 5.38 -13.29 18.01
N GLY A 227 5.62 -12.18 17.32
CA GLY A 227 6.83 -11.92 16.56
C GLY A 227 7.03 -10.44 16.27
N ILE A 228 8.27 -10.06 16.01
CA ILE A 228 8.70 -8.67 15.88
C ILE A 228 9.36 -8.46 14.53
N ILE A 229 9.05 -7.34 13.89
CA ILE A 229 9.68 -6.92 12.65
C ILE A 229 10.28 -5.55 12.84
N VAL A 230 11.58 -5.45 12.55
CA VAL A 230 12.32 -4.19 12.54
C VAL A 230 12.61 -3.84 11.08
N PRO A 231 11.80 -2.98 10.45
CA PRO A 231 12.01 -2.58 9.06
C PRO A 231 13.22 -1.65 8.90
N GLY A 232 13.52 -1.37 7.64
CA GLY A 232 14.50 -0.37 7.25
C GLY A 232 14.18 1.03 7.81
N GLY A 233 15.17 1.90 7.73
CA GLY A 233 15.07 3.30 8.14
C GLY A 233 16.35 4.03 7.78
N PHE A 234 16.37 5.32 8.06
CA PHE A 234 17.52 6.19 7.81
C PHE A 234 17.66 7.22 8.94
N GLY A 235 18.91 7.56 9.22
CA GLY A 235 19.31 8.51 10.25
C GLY A 235 19.18 7.96 11.67
N GLN A 236 19.61 8.78 12.63
CA GLN A 236 19.84 8.37 14.02
C GLN A 236 18.57 8.10 14.83
N ARG A 237 17.45 8.76 14.49
CA ARG A 237 16.22 8.74 15.30
C ARG A 237 15.63 7.34 15.41
N GLY A 238 15.43 6.85 16.62
CA GLY A 238 14.76 5.57 16.90
C GLY A 238 15.69 4.36 16.77
N ILE A 239 17.00 4.53 16.58
CA ILE A 239 17.92 3.39 16.45
C ILE A 239 18.12 2.68 17.78
N GLU A 240 18.33 3.42 18.87
CA GLU A 240 18.52 2.81 20.19
C GLU A 240 17.26 2.03 20.64
N GLY A 241 16.07 2.56 20.35
CA GLY A 241 14.83 1.81 20.63
C GLY A 241 14.68 0.53 19.80
N LYS A 242 15.19 0.49 18.56
CA LYS A 242 15.26 -0.74 17.76
C LYS A 242 16.27 -1.74 18.34
N ILE A 243 17.42 -1.27 18.81
CA ILE A 243 18.45 -2.09 19.47
C ILE A 243 17.88 -2.73 20.75
N GLU A 244 17.18 -1.96 21.58
CA GLU A 244 16.51 -2.46 22.79
C GLU A 244 15.41 -3.49 22.45
N ALA A 245 14.64 -3.28 21.37
CA ALA A 245 13.69 -4.28 20.88
C ALA A 245 14.41 -5.57 20.43
N CYS A 246 15.53 -5.46 19.72
CA CYS A 246 16.34 -6.61 19.31
C CYS A 246 16.86 -7.41 20.51
N GLN A 247 17.35 -6.71 21.53
CA GLN A 247 17.84 -7.32 22.77
C GLN A 247 16.73 -8.10 23.46
N TRP A 248 15.57 -7.47 23.62
CA TRP A 248 14.43 -8.11 24.25
C TRP A 248 13.99 -9.37 23.50
N CYS A 249 13.95 -9.33 22.16
CA CYS A 249 13.61 -10.51 21.36
C CYS A 249 14.59 -11.66 21.59
N ARG A 250 15.91 -11.36 21.62
CA ARG A 250 16.95 -12.36 21.84
C ARG A 250 16.85 -12.99 23.23
N GLU A 251 16.68 -12.17 24.26
CA GLU A 251 16.64 -12.62 25.66
C GLU A 251 15.35 -13.40 25.99
N THR A 252 14.24 -13.06 25.35
CA THR A 252 12.94 -13.73 25.55
C THR A 252 12.66 -14.85 24.53
N GLN A 253 13.59 -15.12 23.62
CA GLN A 253 13.46 -16.09 22.52
C GLN A 253 12.24 -15.83 21.62
N LYS A 254 11.86 -14.55 21.44
CA LYS A 254 10.77 -14.15 20.55
C LYS A 254 11.29 -14.05 19.10
N PRO A 255 10.57 -14.63 18.11
CA PRO A 255 10.96 -14.53 16.70
C PRO A 255 11.05 -13.09 16.21
N MET A 256 12.14 -12.78 15.51
CA MET A 256 12.46 -11.45 15.00
C MET A 256 12.83 -11.53 13.51
N LEU A 257 12.36 -10.58 12.70
CA LEU A 257 12.87 -10.34 11.35
C LEU A 257 13.41 -8.91 11.23
N GLY A 258 14.72 -8.78 11.04
CA GLY A 258 15.38 -7.52 10.73
C GLY A 258 15.51 -7.29 9.22
N ILE A 259 14.96 -6.19 8.71
CA ILE A 259 15.04 -5.83 7.29
C ILE A 259 15.97 -4.63 7.12
N CYS A 260 17.01 -4.76 6.32
CA CYS A 260 17.98 -3.69 6.06
C CYS A 260 18.58 -3.14 7.36
N LEU A 261 18.21 -1.93 7.80
CA LEU A 261 18.61 -1.35 9.09
C LEU A 261 18.30 -2.27 10.29
N GLY A 262 17.24 -3.09 10.22
CA GLY A 262 16.94 -4.05 11.28
C GLY A 262 18.05 -5.10 11.49
N LEU A 263 18.76 -5.50 10.43
CA LEU A 263 19.93 -6.37 10.55
C LEU A 263 21.07 -5.65 11.26
N GLN A 264 21.33 -4.39 10.90
CA GLN A 264 22.39 -3.59 11.52
C GLN A 264 22.13 -3.41 13.01
N ALA A 265 20.89 -3.09 13.40
CA ALA A 265 20.49 -2.97 14.81
C ALA A 265 20.71 -4.28 15.59
N ALA A 266 20.35 -5.43 15.02
CA ALA A 266 20.55 -6.73 15.65
C ALA A 266 22.05 -7.08 15.84
N VAL A 267 22.90 -6.76 14.85
CA VAL A 267 24.34 -7.00 14.93
C VAL A 267 25.01 -6.08 15.97
N ILE A 268 24.61 -4.82 16.03
CA ILE A 268 25.08 -3.86 17.05
C ILE A 268 24.65 -4.32 18.45
N GLU A 269 23.39 -4.72 18.63
CA GLU A 269 22.88 -5.27 19.89
C GLU A 269 23.73 -6.45 20.36
N PHE A 270 23.97 -7.43 19.49
CA PHE A 270 24.72 -8.62 19.82
C PHE A 270 26.16 -8.31 20.23
N ALA A 271 26.83 -7.40 19.50
CA ALA A 271 28.17 -6.95 19.84
C ALA A 271 28.23 -6.28 21.23
N ARG A 272 27.27 -5.39 21.52
CA ARG A 272 27.21 -4.67 22.80
C ARG A 272 26.91 -5.58 23.98
N ASN A 273 25.98 -6.52 23.82
CA ASN A 273 25.41 -7.27 24.94
C ASN A 273 26.02 -8.65 25.13
N VAL A 274 26.40 -9.34 24.06
CA VAL A 274 26.97 -10.69 24.14
C VAL A 274 28.50 -10.65 24.09
N LEU A 275 29.08 -9.83 23.21
CA LEU A 275 30.54 -9.73 23.06
C LEU A 275 31.17 -8.67 23.98
N GLY A 276 30.36 -7.81 24.61
CA GLY A 276 30.82 -6.77 25.53
C GLY A 276 31.43 -5.52 24.86
N LEU A 277 31.31 -5.38 23.54
CA LEU A 277 31.78 -4.22 22.77
C LEU A 277 30.83 -3.04 22.94
N LYS A 278 30.89 -2.36 24.09
CA LYS A 278 29.96 -1.25 24.42
C LYS A 278 30.08 -0.06 23.48
N GLY A 279 31.24 0.15 22.86
CA GLY A 279 31.49 1.18 21.85
C GLY A 279 30.93 0.86 20.46
N ALA A 280 30.44 -0.36 20.22
CA ALA A 280 29.98 -0.80 18.91
C ALA A 280 28.83 0.05 18.38
N ASN A 281 29.01 0.63 17.19
CA ASN A 281 27.94 1.34 16.49
C ASN A 281 28.13 1.33 14.97
N SER A 282 27.15 1.89 14.25
CA SER A 282 27.24 2.20 12.83
C SER A 282 27.87 3.58 12.62
N THR A 283 28.70 3.72 11.59
CA THR A 283 29.26 5.01 11.17
C THR A 283 28.19 5.98 10.66
N GLU A 284 27.00 5.50 10.28
CA GLU A 284 25.84 6.38 9.97
C GLU A 284 25.36 7.11 11.23
N VAL A 285 25.45 6.45 12.39
CA VAL A 285 24.90 6.94 13.65
C VAL A 285 25.94 7.72 14.44
N ASN A 286 27.10 7.10 14.64
CA ASN A 286 28.23 7.70 15.32
C ASN A 286 29.51 7.43 14.49
N PRO A 287 29.96 8.38 13.66
CA PRO A 287 31.18 8.25 12.86
C PRO A 287 32.45 8.03 13.70
N ASP A 288 32.43 8.50 14.95
CA ASP A 288 33.57 8.49 15.88
C ASP A 288 33.46 7.38 16.94
N CYS A 289 32.59 6.38 16.74
CA CYS A 289 32.51 5.25 17.66
C CYS A 289 33.83 4.44 17.68
N ASP A 290 34.20 3.97 18.87
CA ASP A 290 35.43 3.20 19.09
C ASP A 290 35.45 1.91 18.25
N ASP A 291 34.31 1.22 18.20
CA ASP A 291 34.13 -0.03 17.46
C ASP A 291 33.20 0.20 16.25
N LYS A 292 33.77 0.51 15.08
CA LYS A 292 33.05 0.76 13.82
C LYS A 292 32.54 -0.53 13.17
N LEU A 293 31.47 -1.09 13.74
CA LEU A 293 30.94 -2.41 13.37
C LEU A 293 30.22 -2.40 12.01
N VAL A 294 29.47 -1.33 11.73
CA VAL A 294 28.79 -1.14 10.44
C VAL A 294 29.37 0.10 9.79
N ILE A 295 29.95 -0.08 8.60
CA ILE A 295 30.63 0.99 7.86
C ILE A 295 29.92 1.29 6.54
N ASP A 296 30.13 2.51 6.03
CA ASP A 296 29.76 2.83 4.66
C ASP A 296 30.76 2.19 3.68
N MET A 297 30.22 1.38 2.76
CA MET A 297 30.99 0.69 1.74
C MET A 297 30.20 0.71 0.43
N PRO A 298 30.28 1.82 -0.33
CA PRO A 298 29.55 1.96 -1.58
C PRO A 298 30.18 1.12 -2.69
N GLU A 299 29.42 0.92 -3.77
CA GLU A 299 29.89 0.15 -4.91
C GLU A 299 30.46 1.05 -6.00
N HIS A 300 31.49 0.54 -6.67
CA HIS A 300 32.16 1.23 -7.76
C HIS A 300 31.98 0.40 -9.04
N HIS A 301 31.12 0.87 -9.93
CA HIS A 301 30.83 0.22 -11.20
C HIS A 301 31.54 0.94 -12.34
N PRO A 302 32.12 0.22 -13.32
CA PRO A 302 32.69 0.86 -14.51
C PRO A 302 31.67 1.76 -15.20
N GLY A 303 32.05 3.02 -15.46
CA GLY A 303 31.18 4.03 -16.08
C GLY A 303 30.41 4.93 -15.10
N ASN A 304 30.38 4.59 -13.81
CA ASN A 304 29.84 5.45 -12.77
C ASN A 304 30.98 6.07 -11.96
N LEU A 305 30.93 7.39 -11.75
CA LEU A 305 31.90 8.10 -10.90
C LEU A 305 31.41 8.12 -9.45
N GLY A 306 32.34 7.94 -8.52
CA GLY A 306 32.08 7.96 -7.07
C GLY A 306 31.44 6.68 -6.52
N GLY A 307 31.04 6.74 -5.26
CA GLY A 307 30.38 5.65 -4.56
C GLY A 307 28.90 5.58 -4.92
N THR A 308 28.46 4.44 -5.46
CA THR A 308 27.05 4.21 -5.82
C THR A 308 26.34 3.38 -4.76
N MET A 309 25.05 3.67 -4.55
CA MET A 309 24.20 2.88 -3.67
C MET A 309 24.03 1.47 -4.22
N ARG A 310 24.12 0.46 -3.34
CA ARG A 310 23.81 -0.94 -3.69
C ARG A 310 22.32 -1.09 -4.00
N LEU A 311 21.98 -0.97 -5.28
CA LEU A 311 20.61 -1.03 -5.80
C LEU A 311 20.53 -1.95 -7.03
N GLY A 312 19.32 -2.46 -7.31
CA GLY A 312 19.01 -3.24 -8.51
C GLY A 312 19.07 -4.76 -8.31
N LYS A 313 18.94 -5.51 -9.41
CA LYS A 313 18.96 -6.98 -9.38
C LYS A 313 20.36 -7.47 -8.99
N ARG A 314 20.44 -8.32 -7.98
CA ARG A 314 21.66 -8.97 -7.52
C ARG A 314 21.44 -10.46 -7.35
N LYS A 315 22.52 -11.22 -7.45
CA LYS A 315 22.52 -12.63 -7.05
C LYS A 315 22.49 -12.67 -5.52
N THR A 316 21.36 -13.08 -4.96
CA THR A 316 21.15 -13.37 -3.53
C THR A 316 21.37 -14.84 -3.27
#